data_AF-A0A1Q7UK65-F1
#
_entry.id   AF-A0A1Q7UK65-F1
#
_cell.length_a   1.000
_cell.length_b   1.000
_cell.length_c   1.000
_cell.angle_alpha   90.00
_cell.angle_beta   90.00
_cell.angle_gamma   90.00
#
_symmetry.space_group_name_H-M   'P 1'
#
loop_
_entity.id
_entity.type
_entity.pdbx_description
1 polymer ?
#
loop_
_entity_poly.entity_id
_entity_poly.type
_entity_poly.pdbx_seq_one_letter_code
_entity_poly.pdbx_strand_id
1 'polypeptide(L)'
;MARYWLAQCEGFRVKGPLNGTVEKVVGAVDQQSAESLVVRTAWRRHNIPVDAVDAVVPAARLIVVDDDSGEAAAAQPYERTRAVAAASSHAAGAVAATFADKAPPLARLLRDVVLTLALFIAAALVTLARAVGVAAVRVGQLAAIAFARLTAPPPARQARPRRPR
;
A
#
# COMPACT_ATOMS: atom_id res chain seq x y z
N MET A 1 8.58 -3.97 33.26
CA MET A 1 10.05 -4.05 33.02
C MET A 1 10.39 -3.02 31.95
N ALA A 2 11.29 -2.07 32.24
CA ALA A 2 11.69 -1.05 31.29
C ALA A 2 12.40 -1.70 30.08
N ARG A 3 11.84 -1.49 28.88
CA ARG A 3 12.35 -2.03 27.61
C ARG A 3 13.50 -1.14 27.12
N TYR A 4 14.66 -1.24 27.77
CA TYR A 4 15.85 -0.42 27.48
C TYR A 4 16.29 -0.47 26.00
N TRP A 5 15.97 -1.56 25.30
CA TRP A 5 16.30 -1.75 23.89
C TRP A 5 15.50 -0.83 22.94
N LEU A 6 14.37 -0.26 23.38
CA LEU A 6 13.58 0.67 22.56
C LEU A 6 14.25 2.02 22.35
N ALA A 7 15.10 2.47 23.27
CA ALA A 7 15.84 3.72 23.15
C ALA A 7 16.77 3.75 21.92
N GLN A 8 17.15 2.58 21.38
CA GLN A 8 18.02 2.46 20.22
C GLN A 8 17.28 2.19 18.90
N CYS A 9 15.95 2.28 18.90
CA CYS A 9 15.13 1.97 17.74
C CYS A 9 14.92 3.15 16.78
N GLU A 10 15.64 4.26 16.95
CA GLU A 10 15.58 5.38 16.00
C GLU A 10 16.00 4.95 14.58
N GLY A 11 15.21 5.37 13.60
CA GLY A 11 15.39 4.97 12.20
C GLY A 11 14.88 3.57 11.87
N PHE A 12 14.26 2.84 12.81
CA PHE A 12 13.65 1.54 12.50
C PHE A 12 12.35 1.75 11.72
N ARG A 13 12.04 0.83 10.80
CA ARG A 13 10.77 0.81 10.09
C ARG A 13 9.70 0.23 11.00
N VAL A 14 8.50 0.80 10.93
CA VAL A 14 7.32 0.33 11.64
C VAL A 14 6.40 -0.33 10.63
N LYS A 15 5.94 -1.55 10.95
CA LYS A 15 5.01 -2.34 10.15
C LYS A 15 3.80 -2.70 10.99
N GLY A 16 2.63 -2.48 10.43
CA GLY A 16 1.35 -2.68 11.10
C GLY A 16 0.28 -1.79 10.47
N PRO A 17 -0.75 -1.38 11.24
CA PRO A 17 -1.77 -0.43 10.79
C PRO A 17 -1.16 0.91 10.37
N LEU A 18 -0.06 1.30 11.01
CA LEU A 18 0.71 2.48 10.69
C LEU A 18 2.08 2.10 10.12
N ASN A 19 2.36 2.52 8.88
CA ASN A 19 3.64 2.30 8.23
C ASN A 19 4.47 3.60 8.23
N GLY A 20 5.68 3.53 8.78
CA GLY A 20 6.56 4.70 8.88
C GLY A 20 7.94 4.35 9.41
N THR A 21 8.68 5.38 9.81
CA THR A 21 9.99 5.24 10.42
C THR A 21 9.99 5.91 11.79
N VAL A 22 10.57 5.27 12.80
CA VAL A 22 10.77 5.88 14.11
C VAL A 22 11.73 7.06 13.95
N GLU A 23 11.24 8.27 14.22
CA GLU A 23 12.04 9.50 14.16
C GLU A 23 12.68 9.81 15.50
N LYS A 24 11.95 9.56 16.59
CA LYS A 24 12.40 9.86 17.95
C LYS A 24 11.77 8.91 18.95
N VAL A 25 12.54 8.51 19.96
CA VAL A 25 12.03 7.79 21.12
C VAL A 25 11.83 8.79 22.26
N VAL A 26 10.60 8.87 22.79
CA VAL A 26 10.27 9.72 23.93
C VAL A 26 10.33 8.85 25.19
N GLY A 27 11.24 9.19 26.09
CA GLY A 27 11.35 8.55 27.39
C GLY A 27 10.82 9.43 28.52
N ALA A 28 10.51 8.79 29.64
CA ALA A 28 10.29 9.43 30.93
C ALA A 28 11.56 10.19 31.37
N VAL A 29 11.42 11.04 32.40
CA VAL A 29 12.52 11.82 33.01
C VAL A 29 13.72 10.93 33.38
N ASP A 30 13.48 9.65 33.67
CA ASP A 30 14.50 8.61 33.70
C ASP A 30 14.69 8.02 32.30
N GLN A 31 15.82 8.36 31.66
CA GLN A 31 16.22 8.01 30.27
C GLN A 31 16.15 6.51 29.91
N GLN A 32 15.87 5.63 30.87
CA GLN A 32 15.83 4.18 30.71
C GLN A 32 14.43 3.63 30.38
N SER A 33 13.38 4.45 30.51
CA SER A 33 12.00 4.04 30.24
C SER A 33 11.44 4.81 29.05
N ALA A 34 11.46 4.19 27.86
CA ALA A 34 10.73 4.70 26.71
C ALA A 34 9.22 4.64 27.00
N GLU A 35 8.53 5.77 26.90
CA GLU A 35 7.08 5.85 27.07
C GLU A 35 6.37 5.73 25.72
N SER A 36 6.94 6.37 24.68
CA SER A 36 6.32 6.40 23.38
C SER A 36 7.32 6.55 22.23
N LEU A 37 6.94 6.04 21.06
CA LEU A 37 7.70 6.11 19.82
C LEU A 37 7.06 7.15 18.91
N VAL A 38 7.82 8.15 18.50
CA VAL A 38 7.38 9.11 17.49
C VAL A 38 7.71 8.53 16.11
N VAL A 39 6.68 8.12 15.40
CA VAL A 39 6.77 7.53 14.07
C VAL A 39 6.38 8.56 13.03
N ARG A 40 7.28 8.80 12.07
CA ARG A 40 7.01 9.67 10.93
C ARG A 40 6.47 8.83 9.78
N THR A 41 5.27 9.17 9.36
CA THR A 41 4.68 8.71 8.09
C THR A 41 4.91 9.78 7.02
N ALA A 42 4.51 9.52 5.77
CA ALA A 42 4.75 10.45 4.68
C ALA A 42 4.10 11.84 4.88
N TRP A 43 3.05 11.95 5.71
CA TRP A 43 2.26 13.19 5.85
C TRP A 43 2.13 13.68 7.29
N ARG A 44 2.37 12.84 8.30
CA ARG A 44 2.15 13.17 9.72
C ARG A 44 3.13 12.45 10.63
N ARG A 45 3.30 12.99 11.83
CA ARG A 45 3.96 12.30 12.95
C ARG A 45 2.89 11.68 13.84
N HIS A 46 3.13 10.46 14.27
CA HIS A 46 2.25 9.69 15.14
C HIS A 46 3.01 9.30 16.39
N ASN A 47 2.34 9.33 17.53
CA ASN A 47 2.91 8.87 18.78
C ASN A 47 2.35 7.48 19.09
N ILE A 48 3.20 6.46 19.11
CA ILE A 48 2.82 5.08 19.39
C ILE A 48 3.25 4.75 20.82
N PRO A 49 2.33 4.38 21.72
CA PRO A 49 2.70 3.95 23.07
C PRO A 49 3.52 2.65 22.99
N VAL A 50 4.47 2.48 23.91
CA VAL A 50 5.31 1.27 23.93
C VAL A 50 4.50 -0.02 24.12
N ASP A 51 3.35 0.07 24.78
CA ASP A 51 2.43 -1.06 24.99
C ASP A 51 1.80 -1.58 23.69
N ALA A 52 1.76 -0.77 22.64
CA ALA A 52 1.30 -1.19 21.32
C ALA A 52 2.38 -1.95 20.52
N VAL A 53 3.62 -1.97 21.00
CA VAL A 53 4.73 -2.67 20.33
C VAL A 53 4.69 -4.15 20.68
N ASP A 54 4.27 -4.95 19.71
CA ASP A 54 4.24 -6.41 19.79
C ASP A 54 5.65 -6.99 19.76
N ALA A 55 6.40 -6.70 18.67
CA ALA A 55 7.72 -7.28 18.47
C ALA A 55 8.71 -6.29 17.85
N VAL A 56 10.00 -6.48 18.16
CA VAL A 56 11.10 -5.79 17.49
C VAL A 56 12.12 -6.77 16.99
N VAL A 57 12.53 -6.56 15.74
CA VAL A 57 13.48 -7.39 15.01
C VAL A 57 14.70 -6.53 14.68
N PRO A 58 15.73 -6.52 15.55
CA PRO A 58 16.90 -5.66 15.38
C PRO A 58 17.66 -5.94 14.07
N ALA A 59 17.80 -7.22 13.71
CA ALA A 59 18.49 -7.63 12.48
C ALA A 59 17.88 -7.03 11.20
N ALA A 60 16.56 -6.80 11.21
CA ALA A 60 15.83 -6.22 10.09
C ALA A 60 15.54 -4.71 10.28
N ARG A 61 15.94 -4.12 11.41
CA ARG A 61 15.57 -2.76 11.83
C ARG A 61 14.06 -2.52 11.72
N LEU A 62 13.27 -3.47 12.24
CA LEU A 62 11.82 -3.51 12.10
C LEU A 62 11.12 -3.56 13.45
N ILE A 63 10.05 -2.79 13.59
CA ILE A 63 9.11 -2.81 14.71
C ILE A 63 7.74 -3.25 14.18
N VAL A 64 7.12 -4.20 14.86
CA VAL A 64 5.76 -4.67 14.60
C VAL A 64 4.85 -4.11 15.69
N VAL A 65 3.74 -3.50 15.26
CA VAL A 65 2.74 -2.87 16.13
C VAL A 65 1.39 -3.53 15.86
N ASP A 66 0.70 -3.94 16.93
CA ASP A 66 -0.63 -4.55 16.86
C ASP A 66 -1.76 -3.52 16.97
N ASP A 67 -2.84 -3.79 16.24
CA ASP A 67 -4.00 -2.89 16.02
C ASP A 67 -4.93 -2.79 17.25
N ASP A 68 -4.81 -3.73 18.20
CA ASP A 68 -5.70 -3.82 19.37
C ASP A 68 -5.54 -2.68 20.39
N SER A 69 -4.59 -1.77 20.15
CA SER A 69 -4.32 -0.61 21.01
C SER A 69 -5.13 0.65 20.64
N GLY A 70 -5.92 0.60 19.56
CA GLY A 70 -6.71 1.73 19.06
C GLY A 70 -7.80 2.27 20.01
N GLU A 71 -8.23 1.50 21.00
CA GLU A 71 -9.29 1.90 21.95
C GLU A 71 -8.77 2.29 23.34
N ALA A 72 -7.52 1.95 23.68
CA ALA A 72 -6.96 2.19 25.03
C ALA A 72 -6.13 3.48 25.16
N ALA A 73 -5.73 4.12 24.06
CA ALA A 73 -4.87 5.32 24.08
C ALA A 73 -5.65 6.66 24.09
N ALA A 74 -6.99 6.63 24.13
CA ALA A 74 -7.82 7.83 24.29
C ALA A 74 -8.02 8.25 25.76
N ALA A 75 -7.42 7.55 26.71
CA ALA A 75 -7.54 7.83 28.14
C ALA A 75 -6.18 8.19 28.75
N GLN A 76 -5.79 9.46 28.62
CA GLN A 76 -5.21 10.21 29.75
C GLN A 76 -5.61 11.69 29.65
N PRO A 77 -6.54 12.14 30.51
CA PRO A 77 -6.91 13.53 30.67
C PRO A 77 -5.94 14.22 31.63
N TYR A 78 -5.25 15.28 31.18
CA TYR A 78 -4.68 16.27 32.09
C TYR A 78 -5.01 17.69 31.65
N GLU A 79 -5.55 18.41 32.61
CA GLU A 79 -6.25 19.68 32.55
C GLU A 79 -5.44 20.84 31.95
N ARG A 80 -5.90 21.45 30.84
CA ARG A 80 -5.63 22.88 30.58
C ARG A 80 -6.44 23.58 29.49
N THR A 81 -7.76 23.40 29.39
CA THR A 81 -8.52 24.17 28.37
C THR A 81 -9.97 24.45 28.76
N ARG A 82 -10.22 24.81 30.03
CA ARG A 82 -11.57 25.20 30.48
C ARG A 82 -12.00 26.63 30.09
N ALA A 83 -11.20 27.34 29.28
CA ALA A 83 -11.51 28.72 28.89
C ALA A 83 -12.13 28.89 27.49
N VAL A 84 -12.23 27.84 26.67
CA VAL A 84 -12.63 28.00 25.24
C VAL A 84 -14.03 27.48 24.93
N ALA A 85 -14.66 26.75 25.85
CA ALA A 85 -15.96 26.10 25.61
C ALA A 85 -17.17 27.06 25.59
N ALA A 86 -17.01 28.34 25.99
CA ALA A 86 -18.09 29.32 25.91
C ALA A 86 -18.20 29.99 24.52
N ALA A 87 -17.20 29.85 23.65
CA ALA A 87 -17.17 30.55 22.35
C ALA A 87 -17.69 29.71 21.16
N SER A 88 -17.84 28.39 21.32
CA SER A 88 -18.16 27.47 20.22
C SER A 88 -19.63 27.40 19.85
N SER A 89 -20.55 27.95 20.66
CA SER A 89 -21.99 27.89 20.38
C SER A 89 -22.46 28.91 19.33
N HIS A 90 -21.65 29.93 19.01
CA HIS A 90 -21.99 30.95 18.01
C HIS A 90 -21.26 30.83 16.68
N ALA A 91 -20.27 29.92 16.57
CA ALA A 91 -19.45 29.77 15.36
C ALA A 91 -19.94 28.68 14.40
N ALA A 92 -21.02 27.95 14.71
CA ALA A 92 -21.58 26.93 13.81
C ALA A 92 -22.28 27.52 12.56
N GLY A 93 -22.60 28.82 12.56
CA GLY A 93 -23.28 29.49 11.44
C GLY A 93 -22.37 30.20 10.42
N ALA A 94 -21.09 30.40 10.72
CA ALA A 94 -20.21 31.28 9.92
C ALA A 94 -19.13 30.53 9.10
N VAL A 95 -18.94 29.23 9.31
CA VAL A 95 -17.89 28.46 8.62
C VAL A 95 -18.38 27.78 7.34
N ALA A 96 -19.69 27.79 7.07
CA ALA A 96 -20.24 27.29 5.81
C ALA A 96 -19.96 28.23 4.61
N ALA A 97 -19.61 29.49 4.86
CA ALA A 97 -19.43 30.50 3.81
C ALA A 97 -17.97 30.86 3.49
N THR A 98 -16.97 30.32 4.21
CA THR A 98 -15.56 30.73 4.07
C THR A 98 -14.59 29.64 3.62
N PHE A 99 -15.05 28.40 3.41
CA PHE A 99 -14.26 27.36 2.73
C PHE A 99 -14.46 27.33 1.20
N ALA A 100 -15.24 28.26 0.65
CA ALA A 100 -15.54 28.31 -0.78
C ALA A 100 -14.46 29.01 -1.64
N ASP A 101 -13.46 29.70 -1.05
CA ASP A 101 -12.63 30.62 -1.84
C ASP A 101 -11.09 30.46 -1.73
N LYS A 102 -10.58 29.45 -1.02
CA LYS A 102 -9.14 29.15 -1.02
C LYS A 102 -8.85 27.65 -1.00
N ALA A 103 -9.02 27.01 -2.16
CA ALA A 103 -8.50 25.68 -2.43
C ALA A 103 -7.29 25.75 -3.37
N PRO A 104 -6.04 25.75 -2.87
CA PRO A 104 -4.85 25.52 -3.69
C PRO A 104 -4.32 24.08 -3.50
N PRO A 105 -3.25 23.70 -4.21
CA PRO A 105 -3.20 22.78 -5.36
C PRO A 105 -3.29 21.27 -5.05
N LEU A 106 -3.51 20.84 -3.80
CA LEU A 106 -3.43 19.43 -3.41
C LEU A 106 -4.57 18.56 -3.98
N ALA A 107 -5.75 19.13 -4.19
CA ALA A 107 -6.86 18.42 -4.83
C ALA A 107 -6.58 18.09 -6.31
N ARG A 108 -5.75 18.89 -6.99
CA ARG A 108 -5.35 18.64 -8.38
C ARG A 108 -4.30 17.52 -8.45
N LEU A 109 -3.32 17.53 -7.56
CA LEU A 109 -2.32 16.46 -7.46
C LEU A 109 -2.94 15.10 -7.13
N LEU A 110 -3.86 15.04 -6.18
CA LEU A 110 -4.59 13.79 -5.87
C LEU A 110 -5.40 13.31 -7.08
N ARG A 111 -6.05 14.21 -7.81
CA ARG A 111 -6.81 13.88 -9.02
C ARG A 111 -5.90 13.37 -10.14
N ASP A 112 -4.74 13.99 -10.35
CA ASP A 112 -3.78 13.60 -11.39
C ASP A 112 -3.13 12.24 -11.08
N VAL A 113 -2.81 11.96 -9.81
CA VAL A 113 -2.30 10.66 -9.38
C VAL A 113 -3.36 9.57 -9.56
N VAL A 114 -4.61 9.84 -9.20
CA VAL A 114 -5.72 8.88 -9.38
C VAL A 114 -5.97 8.61 -10.87
N LEU A 115 -5.95 9.63 -11.73
CA LEU A 115 -6.14 9.47 -13.17
C LEU A 115 -5.00 8.71 -13.83
N THR A 116 -3.75 8.99 -13.46
CA THR A 116 -2.58 8.28 -13.99
C THR A 116 -2.58 6.82 -13.57
N LEU A 117 -2.92 6.52 -12.31
CA LEU A 117 -3.09 5.15 -11.83
C LEU A 117 -4.20 4.41 -12.60
N ALA A 118 -5.36 5.04 -12.76
CA ALA A 118 -6.49 4.46 -13.49
C ALA A 118 -6.14 4.16 -14.95
N LEU A 119 -5.43 5.07 -15.64
CA LEU A 119 -4.93 4.85 -16.99
C LEU A 119 -3.94 3.69 -17.06
N PHE A 120 -3.04 3.57 -16.08
CA PHE A 120 -2.09 2.45 -16.01
C PHE A 120 -2.81 1.11 -15.85
N ILE A 121 -3.81 1.04 -14.97
CA ILE A 121 -4.63 -0.16 -14.77
C ILE A 121 -5.37 -0.52 -16.05
N ALA A 122 -5.99 0.46 -16.71
CA ALA A 122 -6.69 0.22 -17.98
C ALA A 122 -5.75 -0.29 -19.07
N ALA A 123 -4.55 0.29 -19.21
CA ALA A 123 -3.54 -0.16 -20.16
C ALA A 123 -3.04 -1.58 -19.86
N ALA A 124 -2.82 -1.91 -18.58
CA ALA A 124 -2.44 -3.25 -18.15
C ALA A 124 -3.53 -4.29 -18.47
N LEU A 125 -4.80 -3.96 -18.25
CA LEU A 125 -5.92 -4.85 -18.60
C LEU A 125 -6.05 -5.06 -20.11
N VAL A 126 -5.89 -4.01 -20.92
CA VAL A 126 -5.93 -4.11 -22.38
C VAL A 126 -4.77 -4.95 -22.92
N THR A 127 -3.57 -4.77 -22.38
CA THR A 127 -2.40 -5.58 -22.78
C THR A 127 -2.56 -7.05 -22.39
N LEU A 128 -3.09 -7.34 -21.21
CA LEU A 128 -3.43 -8.69 -20.77
C LEU A 128 -4.47 -9.34 -21.69
N ALA A 129 -5.56 -8.62 -22.00
CA ALA A 129 -6.60 -9.11 -22.89
C ALA A 129 -6.07 -9.42 -24.31
N ARG A 130 -5.17 -8.57 -24.83
CA ARG A 130 -4.52 -8.82 -26.12
C ARG A 130 -3.58 -10.03 -26.07
N ALA A 131 -2.82 -10.22 -24.99
CA ALA A 131 -1.97 -11.39 -24.84
C ALA A 131 -2.78 -12.70 -24.85
N VAL A 132 -3.93 -12.72 -24.16
CA VAL A 132 -4.86 -13.86 -24.14
C VAL A 132 -5.46 -14.09 -25.54
N GLY A 133 -5.85 -13.03 -26.25
CA GLY A 133 -6.37 -13.14 -27.62
C GLY A 133 -5.35 -13.73 -28.59
N VAL A 134 -4.08 -13.30 -28.53
CA VAL A 134 -3.00 -13.84 -29.37
C VAL A 134 -2.73 -15.32 -29.05
N ALA A 135 -2.76 -15.70 -27.78
CA ALA A 135 -2.60 -17.09 -27.37
C ALA A 135 -3.74 -17.97 -27.92
N ALA A 136 -4.99 -17.52 -27.83
CA ALA A 136 -6.15 -18.24 -28.35
C ALA A 136 -6.07 -18.46 -29.88
N VAL A 137 -5.65 -17.44 -30.63
CA VAL A 137 -5.47 -17.55 -32.10
C VAL A 137 -4.38 -18.56 -32.45
N ARG A 138 -3.25 -18.57 -31.72
CA ARG A 138 -2.15 -19.53 -31.96
C ARG A 138 -2.58 -20.97 -31.69
N VAL A 139 -3.36 -21.21 -30.63
CA VAL A 139 -3.92 -22.54 -30.32
C VAL A 139 -4.88 -22.99 -31.43
N GLY A 140 -5.75 -22.09 -31.92
CA GLY A 140 -6.63 -22.38 -33.04
C GLY A 140 -5.90 -22.74 -34.33
N GLN A 141 -4.81 -22.03 -34.66
CA GLN A 141 -3.98 -22.34 -35.83
C GLN A 141 -3.30 -23.71 -35.74
N LEU A 142 -2.78 -24.07 -34.56
CA LEU A 142 -2.16 -25.39 -34.35
C LEU A 142 -3.21 -26.52 -34.47
N ALA A 143 -4.41 -26.32 -33.92
CA ALA A 143 -5.50 -27.27 -34.06
C ALA A 143 -5.92 -27.46 -35.53
N ALA A 144 -5.99 -26.38 -36.31
CA ALA A 144 -6.31 -26.43 -37.73
C ALA A 144 -5.25 -27.19 -38.55
N ILE A 145 -3.95 -26.98 -38.27
CA ILE A 145 -2.86 -27.69 -38.93
C ILE A 145 -2.89 -29.19 -38.58
N ALA A 146 -3.12 -29.52 -37.30
CA ALA A 146 -3.24 -30.90 -36.85
C ALA A 146 -4.42 -31.60 -37.54
N PHE A 147 -5.57 -30.93 -37.64
CA PHE A 147 -6.74 -31.45 -38.32
C PHE A 147 -6.49 -31.66 -39.83
N ALA A 148 -5.86 -30.70 -40.49
CA ALA A 148 -5.50 -30.81 -41.92
C ALA A 148 -4.55 -32.00 -42.19
N ARG A 149 -3.64 -32.32 -41.26
CA ARG A 149 -2.78 -33.51 -41.40
C ARG A 149 -3.52 -34.83 -41.18
N LEU A 150 -4.57 -34.85 -40.37
CA LEU A 150 -5.38 -36.05 -40.16
C LEU A 150 -6.32 -36.33 -41.33
N THR A 151 -6.76 -35.29 -42.04
CA THR A 151 -7.69 -35.41 -43.17
C THR A 151 -6.99 -35.44 -44.54
N ALA A 152 -5.70 -35.15 -44.61
CA ALA A 152 -4.94 -35.23 -45.85
C ALA A 152 -4.89 -36.69 -46.35
N PRO A 153 -5.26 -36.95 -47.62
CA PRO A 153 -5.14 -38.28 -48.19
C PRO A 153 -3.66 -38.73 -48.18
N PRO A 154 -3.39 -40.00 -47.89
CA PRO A 154 -2.02 -40.51 -47.84
C PRO A 154 -1.33 -40.21 -49.17
N PRO A 155 -0.07 -39.74 -49.14
CA PRO A 155 0.63 -39.35 -50.36
C PRO A 155 0.65 -40.55 -51.29
N ALA A 156 0.03 -40.38 -52.47
CA ALA A 156 0.00 -41.38 -53.51
C ALA A 156 1.44 -41.81 -53.74
N ARG A 157 1.72 -43.07 -53.38
CA ARG A 157 3.04 -43.69 -53.39
C ARG A 157 3.58 -43.52 -54.80
N GLN A 158 4.41 -42.50 -55.02
CA GLN A 158 4.94 -42.19 -56.35
C GLN A 158 5.64 -43.45 -56.85
N ALA A 159 5.05 -44.05 -57.88
CA ALA A 159 5.54 -45.25 -58.50
C ALA A 159 6.96 -44.94 -58.98
N ARG A 160 7.93 -45.51 -58.27
CA ARG A 160 9.36 -45.35 -58.53
C ARG A 160 9.58 -45.76 -59.99
N PRO A 161 10.04 -44.85 -60.87
CA PRO A 161 10.24 -45.19 -62.27
C PRO A 161 11.30 -46.30 -62.34
N ARG A 162 10.88 -47.48 -62.82
CA ARG A 162 11.80 -48.58 -63.12
C ARG A 162 12.77 -48.08 -64.18
N ARG A 163 14.04 -47.95 -63.82
CA ARG A 163 15.12 -47.71 -64.79
C ARG A 163 15.15 -48.89 -65.78
N PRO A 164 15.06 -48.64 -67.09
CA PRO A 164 15.36 -49.67 -68.09
C PRO A 164 16.86 -49.99 -68.05
N ARG A 165 17.16 -51.28 -68.20
CA ARG A 165 18.52 -51.81 -68.42
C ARG A 165 18.82 -51.84 -69.90
#